data_AF-A0A842Y9Y1-F1
#
_entry.id   AF-A0A842Y9Y1-F1
#
_cell.length_a   1.000
_cell.length_b   1.000
_cell.length_c   1.000
_cell.angle_alpha   90.00
_cell.angle_beta   90.00
_cell.angle_gamma   90.00
#
_symmetry.space_group_name_H-M   'P 1'
#
loop_
_entity.id
_entity.type
_entity.pdbx_description
1 polymer ?
#
loop_
_entity_poly.entity_id
_entity_poly.type
_entity_poly.pdbx_seq_one_letter_code
_entity_poly.pdbx_strand_id
1 'polypeptide(L)'
;MNHIADLSQRKAARVAGLLYLAVIVFGVTAELVRQSLIVPGDATTTVNNIMASESLFRLAFVIDLIMIACFLLLPLALYVLLKPVNKNLALLMVIFVLVSVPIMFINMLIHFAPLLLLSGADYLTVLGADQLHALVMFFFELYTAGVMIATIFHGLWLLPLGFLVYKSGYFPRILGVLLMIACFGFLIDSLRYFVFPEYEVITYPGIVFEIIGEFGFCGWLLLKGAKIPK
;
A
#
# COMPACT_ATOMS: atom_id res chain seq x y z
N MET A 1 18.63 8.14 -30.78
CA MET A 1 18.37 7.56 -29.45
C MET A 1 18.82 6.10 -29.48
N ASN A 2 19.43 5.56 -28.41
CA ASN A 2 20.13 4.27 -28.45
C ASN A 2 19.14 3.09 -28.39
N HIS A 3 19.09 2.19 -29.38
CA HIS A 3 18.09 1.09 -29.48
C HIS A 3 18.02 0.22 -28.20
N ILE A 4 19.16 0.05 -27.52
CA ILE A 4 19.25 -0.72 -26.26
C ILE A 4 18.49 -0.02 -25.11
N ALA A 5 18.48 1.32 -25.10
CA ALA A 5 17.79 2.10 -24.07
C ALA A 5 16.26 1.94 -24.20
N ASP A 6 15.71 1.96 -25.42
CA ASP A 6 14.28 1.72 -25.66
C ASP A 6 13.85 0.31 -25.23
N LEU A 7 14.68 -0.71 -25.54
CA LEU A 7 14.40 -2.10 -25.14
C LEU A 7 14.36 -2.25 -23.60
N SER A 8 15.26 -1.57 -22.90
CA SER A 8 15.31 -1.55 -21.43
C SER A 8 14.07 -0.88 -20.84
N GLN A 9 13.63 0.27 -21.37
CA GLN A 9 12.43 0.96 -20.91
C GLN A 9 11.15 0.13 -21.15
N ARG A 10 11.03 -0.54 -22.29
CA ARG A 10 9.88 -1.43 -22.58
C ARG A 10 9.79 -2.60 -21.61
N LYS A 11 10.93 -3.24 -21.31
CA LYS A 11 10.99 -4.31 -20.29
C LYS A 11 10.61 -3.78 -18.91
N ALA A 12 11.16 -2.63 -18.54
CA ALA A 12 10.86 -1.96 -17.27
C ALA A 12 9.37 -1.61 -17.13
N ALA A 13 8.71 -1.13 -18.19
CA ALA A 13 7.29 -0.84 -18.18
C ALA A 13 6.43 -2.09 -17.93
N ARG A 14 6.78 -3.24 -18.54
CA ARG A 14 6.08 -4.51 -18.31
C ARG A 14 6.26 -5.01 -16.88
N VAL A 15 7.49 -4.98 -16.38
CA VAL A 15 7.80 -5.37 -15.00
C VAL A 15 7.07 -4.47 -14.02
N ALA A 16 7.06 -3.15 -14.25
CA ALA A 16 6.31 -2.20 -13.44
C ALA A 16 4.82 -2.52 -13.45
N GLY A 17 4.21 -2.77 -14.62
CA GLY A 17 2.79 -3.15 -14.70
C GLY A 17 2.46 -4.42 -13.92
N LEU A 18 3.28 -5.48 -14.03
CA LEU A 18 3.08 -6.73 -13.29
C LEU A 18 3.26 -6.55 -11.78
N LEU A 19 4.27 -5.80 -11.35
CA LEU A 19 4.49 -5.49 -9.94
C LEU A 19 3.35 -4.66 -9.36
N TYR A 20 2.86 -3.67 -10.10
CA TYR A 20 1.73 -2.86 -9.69
C TYR A 20 0.46 -3.72 -9.54
N LEU A 21 0.20 -4.62 -10.50
CA LEU A 21 -0.90 -5.56 -10.41
C LEU A 21 -0.79 -6.47 -9.19
N ALA A 22 0.41 -7.00 -8.93
CA ALA A 22 0.66 -7.84 -7.76
C ALA A 22 0.39 -7.08 -6.46
N VAL A 23 0.82 -5.81 -6.36
CA VAL A 23 0.53 -4.96 -5.20
C VAL A 23 -0.98 -4.83 -4.98
N ILE A 24 -1.74 -4.51 -6.03
CA ILE A 24 -3.20 -4.35 -5.95
C ILE A 24 -3.87 -5.67 -5.55
N VAL A 25 -3.56 -6.77 -6.25
CA VAL A 25 -4.22 -8.08 -6.04
C VAL A 25 -3.92 -8.61 -4.64
N PHE A 26 -2.65 -8.59 -4.21
CA PHE A 26 -2.28 -9.06 -2.90
C PHE A 26 -2.83 -8.17 -1.78
N GLY A 27 -2.78 -6.84 -1.96
CA GLY A 27 -3.34 -5.89 -0.99
C GLY A 27 -4.85 -6.08 -0.80
N VAL A 28 -5.61 -6.13 -1.90
CA VAL A 28 -7.07 -6.39 -1.85
C VAL A 28 -7.37 -7.76 -1.26
N THR A 29 -6.62 -8.80 -1.62
CA THR A 29 -6.85 -10.15 -1.09
C THR A 29 -6.62 -10.20 0.42
N ALA A 30 -5.51 -9.65 0.92
CA ALA A 30 -5.22 -9.63 2.35
C ALA A 30 -6.26 -8.81 3.12
N GLU A 31 -6.71 -7.69 2.57
CA GLU A 31 -7.74 -6.85 3.16
C GLU A 31 -9.10 -7.56 3.26
N LEU A 32 -9.54 -8.22 2.18
CA LEU A 32 -10.78 -9.01 2.20
C LEU A 32 -10.74 -10.13 3.24
N VAL A 33 -9.58 -10.77 3.41
CA VAL A 33 -9.41 -11.79 4.45
C VAL A 33 -9.50 -11.15 5.84
N ARG A 34 -8.81 -10.04 6.09
CA ARG A 34 -8.90 -9.32 7.39
C ARG A 34 -10.34 -8.93 7.72
N GLN A 35 -11.08 -8.37 6.76
CA GLN A 35 -12.48 -7.96 6.94
C GLN A 35 -13.42 -9.12 7.25
N SER A 36 -13.07 -10.35 6.87
CA SER A 36 -13.85 -11.54 7.24
C SER A 36 -13.54 -12.07 8.64
N LEU A 37 -12.42 -11.66 9.24
CA LEU A 37 -11.97 -12.13 10.55
C LEU A 37 -12.18 -11.10 11.67
N ILE A 38 -11.94 -9.82 11.37
CA ILE A 38 -11.93 -8.73 12.35
C ILE A 38 -13.28 -8.03 12.33
N VAL A 39 -13.97 -8.01 13.47
CA VAL A 39 -15.26 -7.34 13.66
C VAL A 39 -15.03 -6.08 14.50
N PRO A 40 -15.12 -4.88 13.89
CA PRO A 40 -14.93 -3.62 14.62
C PRO A 40 -15.87 -3.52 15.83
N GLY A 41 -15.31 -3.20 16.99
CA GLY A 41 -16.06 -3.04 18.24
C GLY A 41 -16.51 -4.36 18.92
N ASP A 42 -16.28 -5.53 18.31
CA ASP A 42 -16.59 -6.83 18.91
C ASP A 42 -15.33 -7.69 19.06
N ALA A 43 -14.69 -7.55 20.22
CA ALA A 43 -13.45 -8.25 20.53
C ALA A 43 -13.64 -9.77 20.63
N THR A 44 -14.76 -10.22 21.20
CA THR A 44 -15.03 -11.64 21.41
C THR A 44 -15.23 -12.36 20.09
N THR A 45 -16.03 -11.79 19.19
CA THR A 45 -16.24 -12.37 17.85
C THR A 45 -14.94 -12.35 17.04
N THR A 46 -14.18 -11.25 17.10
CA THR A 46 -12.87 -11.14 16.43
C THR A 46 -11.90 -12.24 16.87
N VAL A 47 -11.74 -12.43 18.19
CA VAL A 47 -10.85 -13.47 18.74
C VAL A 47 -11.31 -14.85 18.32
N ASN A 48 -12.61 -15.16 18.44
CA ASN A 48 -13.15 -16.45 18.05
C ASN A 48 -12.93 -16.74 16.56
N ASN A 49 -13.13 -15.76 15.68
CA ASN A 49 -12.88 -15.90 14.25
C ASN A 49 -11.40 -16.20 13.95
N ILE A 50 -10.49 -15.45 14.57
CA ILE A 50 -9.04 -15.64 14.39
C ILE A 50 -8.61 -17.02 14.89
N MET A 51 -9.07 -17.45 16.08
CA MET A 51 -8.75 -18.76 16.62
C MET A 51 -9.33 -19.90 15.78
N ALA A 52 -10.55 -19.73 15.26
CA ALA A 52 -11.17 -20.72 14.39
C ALA A 52 -10.49 -20.81 13.00
N SER A 53 -9.88 -19.73 12.53
CA SER A 53 -9.31 -19.58 11.19
C SER A 53 -7.86 -19.07 11.22
N GLU A 54 -7.03 -19.58 12.14
CA GLU A 54 -5.66 -19.09 12.35
C GLU A 54 -4.81 -19.15 11.06
N SER A 55 -4.93 -20.25 10.30
CA SER A 55 -4.18 -20.43 9.05
C SER A 55 -4.53 -19.37 8.01
N LEU A 56 -5.80 -18.94 7.97
CA LEU A 56 -6.28 -17.88 7.09
C LEU A 56 -5.72 -16.52 7.50
N PHE A 57 -5.66 -16.23 8.80
CA PHE A 57 -5.00 -15.02 9.32
C PHE A 57 -3.51 -14.98 8.96
N ARG A 58 -2.79 -16.10 9.17
CA ARG A 58 -1.38 -16.25 8.78
C ARG A 58 -1.17 -16.11 7.27
N LEU A 59 -2.09 -16.64 6.46
CA LEU A 59 -2.03 -16.51 5.02
C LEU A 59 -2.17 -15.05 4.58
N ALA A 60 -3.13 -14.30 5.13
CA ALA A 60 -3.28 -12.87 4.85
C ALA A 60 -2.01 -12.09 5.21
N PHE A 61 -1.43 -12.38 6.38
CA PHE A 61 -0.17 -11.79 6.82
C PHE A 61 0.97 -12.04 5.82
N VAL A 62 1.14 -13.27 5.32
CA VAL A 62 2.17 -13.58 4.32
C VAL A 62 1.88 -12.89 2.98
N ILE A 63 0.61 -12.79 2.58
CA ILE A 63 0.20 -12.08 1.36
C ILE A 63 0.57 -10.59 1.46
N ASP A 64 0.37 -9.94 2.62
CA ASP A 64 0.83 -8.55 2.82
C ASP A 64 2.35 -8.42 2.71
N LEU A 65 3.12 -9.34 3.28
CA LEU A 65 4.58 -9.29 3.17
C LEU A 65 5.05 -9.39 1.72
N ILE A 66 4.40 -10.24 0.92
CA ILE A 66 4.66 -10.35 -0.52
C ILE A 66 4.25 -9.05 -1.23
N MET A 67 3.09 -8.48 -0.89
CA MET A 67 2.63 -7.19 -1.40
C MET A 67 3.66 -6.08 -1.15
N ILE A 68 4.15 -5.94 0.08
CA ILE A 68 5.15 -4.95 0.48
C ILE A 68 6.46 -5.16 -0.30
N ALA A 69 6.89 -6.42 -0.50
CA ALA A 69 8.06 -6.74 -1.31
C ALA A 69 7.86 -6.36 -2.79
N CYS A 70 6.69 -6.60 -3.37
CA CYS A 70 6.36 -6.13 -4.72
C CYS A 70 6.35 -4.60 -4.81
N PHE A 71 5.82 -3.92 -3.79
CA PHE A 71 5.80 -2.47 -3.71
C PHE A 71 7.20 -1.86 -3.64
N LEU A 72 8.14 -2.51 -2.93
CA LEU A 72 9.54 -2.12 -2.92
C LEU A 72 10.20 -2.17 -4.32
N LEU A 73 9.88 -3.18 -5.11
CA LEU A 73 10.46 -3.39 -6.45
C LEU A 73 9.83 -2.50 -7.52
N LEU A 74 8.56 -2.14 -7.36
CA LEU A 74 7.79 -1.33 -8.30
C LEU A 74 8.46 0.01 -8.69
N PRO A 75 8.86 0.89 -7.75
CA PRO A 75 9.46 2.17 -8.09
C PRO A 75 10.83 2.01 -8.75
N LEU A 76 11.54 0.90 -8.53
CA LEU A 76 12.81 0.61 -9.20
C LEU A 76 12.59 0.33 -10.69
N ALA A 77 11.54 -0.42 -11.03
CA ALA A 77 11.14 -0.63 -12.43
C ALA A 77 10.68 0.68 -13.07
N LEU A 78 9.85 1.47 -12.36
CA LEU A 78 9.40 2.77 -12.82
C LEU A 78 10.55 3.78 -12.96
N TYR A 79 11.58 3.69 -12.12
CA TYR A 79 12.79 4.51 -12.24
C TYR A 79 13.49 4.27 -13.57
N VAL A 80 13.68 3.01 -13.97
CA VAL A 80 14.31 2.70 -15.27
C VAL A 80 13.48 3.25 -16.43
N LEU A 81 12.15 3.19 -16.30
CA LEU A 81 11.22 3.71 -17.32
C LEU A 81 11.26 5.25 -17.41
N LEU A 82 11.21 5.95 -16.28
CA LEU A 82 10.96 7.39 -16.21
C LEU A 82 12.22 8.24 -16.01
N LYS A 83 13.37 7.64 -15.66
CA LYS A 83 14.66 8.37 -15.53
C LYS A 83 15.03 9.23 -16.75
N PRO A 84 14.70 8.88 -18.01
CA PRO A 84 15.05 9.74 -19.15
C PRO A 84 14.23 11.03 -19.21
N VAL A 85 13.09 11.10 -18.51
CA VAL A 85 12.24 12.29 -18.42
C VAL A 85 12.81 13.26 -17.39
N ASN A 86 13.08 12.78 -16.18
CA ASN A 86 13.80 13.52 -15.14
C ASN A 86 14.37 12.55 -14.10
N LYS A 87 15.70 12.44 -14.05
CA LYS A 87 16.40 11.52 -13.14
C LYS A 87 16.16 11.84 -11.66
N ASN A 88 16.13 13.11 -11.28
CA ASN A 88 16.01 13.52 -9.88
C ASN A 88 14.61 13.24 -9.33
N LEU A 89 13.57 13.51 -10.12
CA LEU A 89 12.19 13.17 -9.72
C LEU A 89 11.96 11.66 -9.71
N ALA A 90 12.54 10.92 -10.66
CA ALA A 90 12.47 9.46 -10.65
C ALA A 90 13.16 8.88 -9.41
N LEU A 91 14.29 9.47 -8.98
CA LEU A 91 14.97 9.09 -7.76
C LEU A 91 14.15 9.45 -6.50
N LEU A 92 13.55 10.64 -6.46
CA LEU A 92 12.70 11.08 -5.35
C LEU A 92 11.50 10.15 -5.15
N MET A 93 10.87 9.70 -6.24
CA MET A 93 9.82 8.67 -6.22
C MET A 93 10.30 7.38 -5.52
N VAL A 94 11.50 6.90 -5.86
CA VAL A 94 12.08 5.70 -5.20
C VAL A 94 12.35 5.96 -3.73
N ILE A 95 12.90 7.12 -3.37
CA ILE A 95 13.23 7.47 -1.98
C ILE A 95 11.97 7.44 -1.10
N PHE A 96 10.85 8.01 -1.56
CA PHE A 96 9.61 7.99 -0.78
C PHE A 96 9.13 6.55 -0.49
N VAL A 97 9.19 5.64 -1.47
CA VAL A 97 8.85 4.24 -1.24
C VAL A 97 9.84 3.54 -0.31
N LEU A 98 11.15 3.82 -0.44
CA LEU A 98 12.17 3.27 0.45
C LEU A 98 12.03 3.71 1.91
N VAL A 99 11.38 4.85 2.17
CA VAL A 99 11.01 5.26 3.53
C VAL A 99 9.71 4.58 3.97
N SER A 100 8.73 4.44 3.07
CA SER A 100 7.43 3.78 3.36
C SER A 100 7.58 2.30 3.72
N VAL A 101 8.38 1.56 2.97
CA VAL A 101 8.47 0.08 3.07
C VAL A 101 8.93 -0.40 4.46
N PRO A 102 10.00 0.15 5.07
CA PRO A 102 10.38 -0.21 6.44
C PRO A 102 9.28 0.06 7.47
N ILE A 103 8.56 1.18 7.34
CA ILE A 103 7.42 1.50 8.22
C ILE A 103 6.36 0.41 8.10
N MET A 104 6.03 0.00 6.88
CA MET A 104 5.06 -1.07 6.63
C MET A 104 5.53 -2.42 7.23
N PHE A 105 6.79 -2.82 7.03
CA PHE A 105 7.30 -4.07 7.61
C PHE A 105 7.30 -4.07 9.14
N ILE A 106 7.66 -2.95 9.77
CA ILE A 106 7.57 -2.81 11.23
C ILE A 106 6.09 -2.89 11.66
N ASN A 107 5.19 -2.25 10.92
CA ASN A 107 3.77 -2.29 11.21
C ASN A 107 3.18 -3.71 11.07
N MET A 108 3.74 -4.56 10.20
CA MET A 108 3.35 -5.97 10.14
C MET A 108 3.64 -6.73 11.44
N LEU A 109 4.68 -6.35 12.20
CA LEU A 109 4.90 -6.94 13.53
C LEU A 109 3.75 -6.61 14.49
N ILE A 110 3.23 -5.38 14.41
CA ILE A 110 2.07 -4.93 15.19
C ILE A 110 0.83 -5.72 14.76
N HIS A 111 0.62 -5.91 13.46
CA HIS A 111 -0.46 -6.74 12.92
C HIS A 111 -0.39 -8.21 13.38
N PHE A 112 0.82 -8.74 13.58
CA PHE A 112 1.01 -10.14 14.00
C PHE A 112 0.86 -10.35 15.50
N ALA A 113 0.99 -9.29 16.31
CA ALA A 113 0.92 -9.35 17.76
C ALA A 113 -0.37 -9.99 18.32
N PRO A 114 -1.58 -9.75 17.77
CA PRO A 114 -2.80 -10.46 18.16
C PRO A 114 -2.67 -11.99 18.17
N LEU A 115 -1.96 -12.56 17.20
CA LEU A 115 -1.79 -14.01 17.13
C LEU A 115 -0.80 -14.51 18.20
N LEU A 116 0.20 -13.70 18.56
CA LEU A 116 1.10 -14.00 19.68
C LEU A 116 0.36 -13.96 21.02
N LEU A 117 -0.54 -12.98 21.20
CA LEU A 117 -1.41 -12.89 22.37
C LEU A 117 -2.38 -14.08 22.47
N LEU A 118 -2.83 -14.62 21.34
CA LEU A 118 -3.74 -15.76 21.31
C LEU A 118 -3.02 -17.13 21.32
N SER A 119 -1.70 -17.15 21.48
CA SER A 119 -0.89 -18.38 21.39
C SER A 119 -1.07 -19.37 22.55
N GLY A 120 -1.66 -18.94 23.67
CA GLY A 120 -1.77 -19.75 24.89
C GLY A 120 -0.44 -19.95 25.63
N ALA A 121 0.58 -19.13 25.35
CA ALA A 121 1.87 -19.22 26.02
C ALA A 121 1.78 -18.94 27.55
N ASP A 122 2.62 -19.62 28.33
CA ASP A 122 2.57 -19.58 29.81
C ASP A 122 2.64 -18.17 30.40
N TYR A 123 3.42 -17.27 29.79
CA TYR A 123 3.58 -15.88 30.26
C TYR A 123 2.29 -15.04 30.12
N LEU A 124 1.32 -15.51 29.35
CA LEU A 124 0.02 -14.85 29.14
C LEU A 124 -1.03 -15.28 30.15
N THR A 125 -0.79 -16.34 30.92
CA THR A 125 -1.74 -16.88 31.92
C THR A 125 -2.07 -15.91 33.05
N VAL A 126 -1.24 -14.88 33.25
CA VAL A 126 -1.49 -13.79 34.20
C VAL A 126 -2.57 -12.82 33.72
N LEU A 127 -2.89 -12.81 32.42
CA LEU A 127 -3.91 -11.96 31.82
C LEU A 127 -5.25 -12.70 31.80
N GLY A 128 -6.31 -12.02 32.25
CA GLY A 128 -7.68 -12.51 32.08
C GLY A 128 -8.12 -12.48 30.61
N ALA A 129 -9.13 -13.28 30.24
CA ALA A 129 -9.64 -13.35 28.87
C ALA A 129 -10.06 -11.97 28.33
N ASP A 130 -10.80 -11.19 29.12
CA ASP A 130 -11.24 -9.85 28.72
C ASP A 130 -10.06 -8.87 28.49
N GLN A 131 -9.00 -8.97 29.32
CA GLN A 131 -7.79 -8.17 29.15
C GLN A 131 -7.05 -8.54 27.86
N LEU A 132 -7.00 -9.84 27.55
CA LEU A 132 -6.35 -10.35 26.35
C LEU A 132 -7.12 -9.95 25.08
N HIS A 133 -8.45 -10.03 25.11
CA HIS A 133 -9.32 -9.55 24.02
C HIS A 133 -9.16 -8.04 23.78
N ALA A 134 -9.09 -7.25 24.86
CA ALA A 134 -8.85 -5.81 24.77
C ALA A 134 -7.47 -5.50 24.15
N LEU A 135 -6.42 -6.25 24.54
CA LEU A 135 -5.09 -6.10 23.94
C LEU A 135 -5.06 -6.47 22.46
N VAL A 136 -5.76 -7.54 22.06
CA VAL A 136 -5.92 -7.92 20.65
C VAL A 136 -6.51 -6.75 19.84
N MET A 137 -7.62 -6.17 20.30
CA MET A 137 -8.23 -5.03 19.62
C MET A 137 -7.31 -3.81 19.61
N PHE A 138 -6.62 -3.52 20.72
CA PHE A 138 -5.64 -2.43 20.79
C PHE A 138 -4.53 -2.58 19.74
N PHE A 139 -4.00 -3.78 19.51
CA PHE A 139 -2.99 -3.98 18.48
C PHE A 139 -3.54 -3.78 17.06
N PHE A 140 -4.82 -4.06 16.79
CA PHE A 140 -5.44 -3.71 15.51
C PHE A 140 -5.64 -2.20 15.34
N GLU A 141 -5.99 -1.49 16.40
CA GLU A 141 -6.03 -0.01 16.40
C GLU A 141 -4.63 0.58 16.18
N LEU A 142 -3.62 0.04 16.87
CA LEU A 142 -2.23 0.46 16.72
C LEU A 142 -1.70 0.16 15.32
N TYR A 143 -2.05 -0.98 14.74
CA TYR A 143 -1.75 -1.31 13.36
C TYR A 143 -2.36 -0.29 12.40
N THR A 144 -3.63 0.10 12.63
CA THR A 144 -4.32 1.12 11.83
C THR A 144 -3.61 2.47 11.90
N ALA A 145 -3.18 2.90 13.10
CA ALA A 145 -2.35 4.09 13.25
C ALA A 145 -1.03 3.98 12.47
N GLY A 146 -0.37 2.82 12.52
CA GLY A 146 0.85 2.58 11.75
C GLY A 146 0.63 2.61 10.23
N VAL A 147 -0.52 2.13 9.74
CA VAL A 147 -0.92 2.26 8.33
C VAL A 147 -1.03 3.73 7.97
N MET A 148 -1.70 4.54 8.79
CA MET A 148 -1.87 5.99 8.55
C MET A 148 -0.54 6.76 8.55
N ILE A 149 0.48 6.31 9.28
CA ILE A 149 1.85 6.85 9.18
C ILE A 149 2.47 6.48 7.83
N ALA A 150 2.40 5.21 7.42
CA ALA A 150 2.94 4.75 6.14
C ALA A 150 2.25 5.44 4.94
N THR A 151 0.94 5.70 5.06
CA THR A 151 0.12 6.39 4.07
C THR A 151 0.70 7.73 3.62
N ILE A 152 1.40 8.46 4.50
CA ILE A 152 2.06 9.73 4.13
C ILE A 152 3.05 9.50 2.98
N PHE A 153 3.94 8.52 3.12
CA PHE A 153 4.97 8.22 2.13
C PHE A 153 4.40 7.47 0.92
N HIS A 154 3.34 6.68 1.13
CA HIS A 154 2.55 6.08 0.07
C HIS A 154 1.80 7.12 -0.79
N GLY A 155 1.40 8.27 -0.22
CA GLY A 155 0.91 9.39 -1.00
C GLY A 155 2.04 10.12 -1.73
N LEU A 156 3.11 10.46 -1.01
CA LEU A 156 4.18 11.32 -1.51
C LEU A 156 4.90 10.79 -2.75
N TRP A 157 5.05 9.47 -2.93
CA TRP A 157 5.69 8.93 -4.15
C TRP A 157 4.81 9.11 -5.41
N LEU A 158 3.49 9.25 -5.26
CA LEU A 158 2.58 9.50 -6.37
C LEU A 158 2.74 10.88 -6.98
N LEU A 159 3.23 11.86 -6.21
CA LEU A 159 3.48 13.22 -6.72
C LEU A 159 4.59 13.27 -7.80
N PRO A 160 5.83 12.81 -7.54
CA PRO A 160 6.86 12.73 -8.58
C PRO A 160 6.48 11.74 -9.68
N LEU A 161 5.84 10.61 -9.37
CA LEU A 161 5.34 9.68 -10.38
C LEU A 161 4.34 10.37 -11.33
N GLY A 162 3.30 10.99 -10.79
CA GLY A 162 2.26 11.68 -11.55
C GLY A 162 2.82 12.81 -12.41
N PHE A 163 3.77 13.59 -11.88
CA PHE A 163 4.46 14.62 -12.64
C PHE A 163 5.29 14.04 -13.80
N LEU A 164 6.03 12.95 -13.55
CA LEU A 164 6.81 12.25 -14.59
C LEU A 164 5.88 11.68 -15.68
N VAL A 165 4.77 11.05 -15.28
CA VAL A 165 3.73 10.54 -16.20
C VAL A 165 3.19 11.68 -17.06
N TYR A 166 2.85 12.81 -16.44
CA TYR A 166 2.36 14.01 -17.14
C TYR A 166 3.36 14.57 -18.16
N LYS A 167 4.66 14.63 -17.80
CA LYS A 167 5.71 15.19 -18.67
C LYS A 167 6.23 14.22 -19.73
N SER A 168 6.18 12.91 -19.48
CA SER A 168 6.84 11.89 -20.31
C SER A 168 6.34 11.82 -21.75
N GLY A 169 5.05 12.09 -21.98
CA GLY A 169 4.39 11.77 -23.25
C GLY A 169 4.18 10.25 -23.49
N TYR A 170 4.62 9.39 -22.56
CA TYR A 170 4.47 7.93 -22.67
C TYR A 170 3.04 7.46 -22.37
N PHE A 171 2.31 8.28 -21.61
CA PHE A 171 0.99 8.00 -21.04
C PHE A 171 0.04 9.20 -21.26
N PRO A 172 -1.29 8.99 -21.17
CA PRO A 172 -2.24 10.08 -21.10
C PRO A 172 -1.93 11.00 -19.91
N ARG A 173 -1.85 12.31 -20.17
CA ARG A 173 -1.56 13.30 -19.12
C ARG A 173 -2.56 13.28 -17.98
N ILE A 174 -3.81 12.89 -18.26
CA ILE A 174 -4.86 12.77 -17.24
C ILE A 174 -4.50 11.76 -16.15
N LEU A 175 -3.81 10.66 -16.48
CA LEU A 175 -3.35 9.69 -15.47
C LEU A 175 -2.34 10.33 -14.52
N GLY A 176 -1.43 11.15 -15.06
CA GLY A 176 -0.48 11.90 -14.24
C GLY A 176 -1.19 12.87 -13.28
N VAL A 177 -2.23 13.57 -13.73
CA VAL A 177 -3.04 14.45 -12.89
C VAL A 177 -3.77 13.67 -11.80
N LEU A 178 -4.40 12.54 -12.15
CA LEU A 178 -5.12 11.70 -11.18
C LEU A 178 -4.18 11.17 -10.09
N LEU A 179 -2.97 10.74 -10.45
CA LEU A 179 -1.95 10.31 -9.48
C LEU A 179 -1.53 11.45 -8.52
N MET A 180 -1.38 12.68 -9.04
CA MET A 180 -1.07 13.83 -8.20
C MET A 180 -2.25 14.19 -7.27
N ILE A 181 -3.50 14.04 -7.72
CA ILE A 181 -4.68 14.22 -6.85
C ILE A 181 -4.73 13.14 -5.77
N ALA A 182 -4.47 11.88 -6.14
CA ALA A 182 -4.40 10.75 -5.20
C ALA A 182 -3.35 10.97 -4.10
N CYS A 183 -2.20 11.56 -4.42
CA CYS A 183 -1.21 11.97 -3.41
C CYS A 183 -1.84 12.84 -2.31
N PHE A 184 -2.66 13.83 -2.68
CA PHE A 184 -3.32 14.68 -1.69
C PHE A 184 -4.43 13.95 -0.95
N GLY A 185 -5.11 12.98 -1.57
CA GLY A 185 -6.06 12.08 -0.90
C GLY A 185 -5.41 11.38 0.29
N PHE A 186 -4.30 10.68 0.06
CA PHE A 186 -3.55 10.00 1.12
C PHE A 186 -3.05 10.95 2.22
N LEU A 187 -2.56 12.13 1.87
CA LEU A 187 -2.10 13.12 2.86
C LEU A 187 -3.26 13.65 3.70
N ILE A 188 -4.43 13.89 3.09
CA ILE A 188 -5.64 14.31 3.78
C ILE A 188 -6.14 13.19 4.71
N ASP A 189 -6.09 11.93 4.28
CA ASP A 189 -6.52 10.79 5.10
C ASP A 189 -5.67 10.64 6.36
N SER A 190 -4.33 10.68 6.21
CA SER A 190 -3.41 10.66 7.34
C SER A 190 -3.60 11.86 8.28
N LEU A 191 -3.72 13.08 7.72
CA LEU A 191 -3.95 14.29 8.52
C LEU A 191 -5.29 14.21 9.28
N ARG A 192 -6.34 13.73 8.63
CA ARG A 192 -7.66 13.53 9.23
C ARG A 192 -7.56 12.55 10.39
N TYR A 193 -6.89 11.41 10.20
CA TYR A 193 -6.78 10.40 11.25
C TYR A 193 -6.10 10.93 12.53
N PHE A 194 -5.01 11.68 12.39
CA PHE A 194 -4.24 12.15 13.55
C PHE A 194 -4.74 13.47 14.17
N VAL A 195 -5.35 14.36 13.38
CA VAL A 195 -5.66 15.73 13.83
C VAL A 195 -7.16 15.99 13.89
N PHE A 196 -7.95 15.39 12.99
CA PHE A 196 -9.37 15.71 12.81
C PHE A 196 -10.24 14.44 12.73
N PRO A 197 -10.20 13.53 13.73
CA PRO A 197 -10.85 12.22 13.64
C PRO A 197 -12.37 12.31 13.46
N GLU A 198 -13.02 13.42 13.81
CA GLU A 198 -14.48 13.55 13.67
C GLU A 198 -14.96 13.78 12.22
N TYR A 199 -14.05 14.06 11.26
CA TYR A 199 -14.41 14.50 9.92
C TYR A 199 -14.21 13.42 8.83
N GLU A 200 -14.88 12.27 8.96
CA GLU A 200 -14.75 11.13 8.03
C GLU A 200 -15.06 11.46 6.57
N VAL A 201 -16.07 12.27 6.33
CA VAL A 201 -16.59 12.56 4.98
C VAL A 201 -15.56 13.26 4.09
N ILE A 202 -14.54 13.90 4.69
CA ILE A 202 -13.50 14.64 3.96
C ILE A 202 -12.59 13.70 3.14
N THR A 203 -12.48 12.42 3.52
CA THR A 203 -11.57 11.47 2.85
C THR A 203 -12.22 10.75 1.67
N TYR A 204 -13.55 10.71 1.57
CA TYR A 204 -14.28 9.98 0.52
C TYR A 204 -13.90 10.39 -0.91
N PRO A 205 -13.71 11.68 -1.24
CA PRO A 205 -13.25 12.06 -2.57
C PRO A 205 -11.84 11.52 -2.87
N GLY A 206 -10.95 11.48 -1.87
CA GLY A 206 -9.58 10.98 -2.01
C GLY A 206 -9.54 9.53 -2.48
N ILE A 207 -10.32 8.67 -1.82
CA ILE A 207 -10.45 7.23 -2.14
C ILE A 207 -10.82 7.02 -3.62
N VAL A 208 -11.75 7.83 -4.16
CA VAL A 208 -12.16 7.71 -5.56
C VAL A 208 -10.99 8.02 -6.51
N PHE A 209 -10.22 9.07 -6.22
CA PHE A 209 -9.08 9.44 -7.06
C PHE A 209 -7.89 8.49 -6.90
N GLU A 210 -7.69 7.90 -5.72
CA GLU A 210 -6.71 6.84 -5.49
C GLU A 210 -7.02 5.62 -6.34
N ILE A 211 -8.26 5.12 -6.28
CA ILE A 211 -8.71 3.98 -7.09
C ILE A 211 -8.54 4.31 -8.58
N ILE A 212 -9.08 5.43 -9.06
CA ILE A 212 -9.03 5.77 -10.49
C ILE A 212 -7.59 6.03 -10.96
N GLY A 213 -6.78 6.71 -10.15
CA GLY A 213 -5.40 7.06 -10.46
C GLY A 213 -4.51 5.82 -10.54
N GLU A 214 -4.49 5.02 -9.47
CA GLU A 214 -3.60 3.86 -9.37
C GLU A 214 -4.07 2.69 -10.24
N PHE A 215 -5.36 2.32 -10.16
CA PHE A 215 -5.88 1.22 -10.97
C PHE A 215 -5.90 1.61 -12.45
N GLY A 216 -6.22 2.87 -12.76
CA GLY A 216 -6.17 3.39 -14.12
C GLY A 216 -4.74 3.38 -14.70
N PHE A 217 -3.74 3.79 -13.90
CA PHE A 217 -2.34 3.75 -14.32
C PHE A 217 -1.81 2.32 -14.46
N CYS A 218 -2.09 1.44 -13.50
CA CYS A 218 -1.76 0.02 -13.57
C CYS A 218 -2.39 -0.65 -14.80
N GLY A 219 -3.70 -0.44 -15.02
CA GLY A 219 -4.41 -0.96 -16.19
C GLY A 219 -3.81 -0.46 -17.51
N TRP A 220 -3.39 0.81 -17.57
CA TRP A 220 -2.71 1.33 -18.75
C TRP A 220 -1.35 0.66 -19.00
N LEU A 221 -0.53 0.49 -17.96
CA LEU A 221 0.77 -0.18 -18.04
C LEU A 221 0.63 -1.61 -18.60
N LEU A 222 -0.40 -2.34 -18.16
CA LEU A 222 -0.65 -3.72 -18.58
C LEU A 222 -1.21 -3.82 -20.01
N LEU A 223 -2.23 -3.03 -20.33
CA LEU A 223 -2.99 -3.20 -21.58
C LEU A 223 -2.36 -2.48 -22.77
N LYS A 224 -1.86 -1.26 -22.55
CA LYS A 224 -1.36 -0.39 -23.64
C LYS A 224 0.15 -0.19 -23.59
N GLY A 225 0.76 -0.41 -22.42
CA GLY A 225 2.18 -0.15 -22.20
C GLY A 225 2.55 1.33 -22.34
N ALA A 226 3.84 1.61 -22.22
CA ALA A 226 4.40 2.95 -22.41
C ALA A 226 4.62 3.25 -23.90
N LYS A 227 4.11 4.37 -24.41
CA LYS A 227 4.38 4.86 -25.77
C LYS A 227 5.72 5.58 -25.82
N ILE A 228 6.81 4.81 -25.77
CA ILE A 228 8.17 5.35 -25.79
C ILE A 228 8.48 5.84 -27.22
N PRO A 229 8.80 7.14 -27.42
CA PRO A 229 9.23 7.67 -28.72
C PRO A 229 10.50 6.96 -29.19
N LYS A 230 10.60 6.68 -30.49
CA LYS A 230 11.82 6.10 -31.10
C LYS A 230 12.98 7.08 -31.10
#